data_AF-A0A1X0Y1K6-F1
#
_entry.id   AF-A0A1X0Y1K6-F1
#
_cell.length_a   1.000
_cell.length_b   1.000
_cell.length_c   1.000
_cell.angle_alpha   90.00
_cell.angle_beta   90.00
_cell.angle_gamma   90.00
#
_symmetry.space_group_name_H-M   'P 1'
#
loop_
_entity.id
_entity.type
_entity.pdbx_description
1 polymer ?
#
loop_
_entity_poly.entity_id
_entity_poly.type
_entity_poly.pdbx_seq_one_letter_code
_entity_poly.pdbx_strand_id
1 'polypeptide(L)'
;MSQAPPAEAPFADKLAYYRTQHTSKGVRAAHRFGIPIIAVGLPLIFAKPKVGGSMFVGGWAIQILGHRLFEKNLPSTHKGWITYQLTGVIDVCEQYGEMLARRSQRKAGLRAIA
;
A
#
# COMPACT_ATOMS: atom_id res chain seq x y z
N MET A 1 12.14 -1.06 17.42
CA MET A 1 11.86 -1.00 15.97
C MET A 1 13.12 -1.40 15.24
N SER A 2 13.04 -2.31 14.28
CA SER A 2 14.19 -2.65 13.43
C SER A 2 14.68 -1.39 12.71
N GLN A 3 15.99 -1.24 12.57
CA GLN A 3 16.57 -0.14 11.82
C GLN A 3 16.17 -0.26 10.34
N ALA A 4 15.86 0.87 9.69
CA ALA A 4 15.58 0.85 8.26
C ALA A 4 16.83 0.42 7.48
N PRO A 5 16.71 -0.44 6.46
CA PRO A 5 17.83 -0.80 5.60
C PRO A 5 18.47 0.45 4.97
N PRO A 6 19.80 0.44 4.73
CA PRO A 6 20.48 1.56 4.10
C PRO A 6 19.98 1.77 2.65
N ALA A 7 20.35 2.90 2.04
CA ALA A 7 19.79 3.34 0.76
C ALA A 7 20.15 2.38 -0.40
N GLU A 8 21.32 1.75 -0.32
CA GLU A 8 21.87 0.79 -1.27
C GLU A 8 21.39 -0.64 -1.02
N ALA A 9 20.66 -0.90 0.08
CA ALA A 9 20.17 -2.23 0.39
C ALA A 9 19.27 -2.79 -0.73
N PRO A 10 19.29 -4.12 -0.94
CA PRO A 10 18.37 -4.80 -1.83
C PRO A 10 16.91 -4.38 -1.63
N PHE A 11 16.16 -4.28 -2.72
CA PHE A 11 14.76 -3.88 -2.66
C PHE A 11 13.91 -4.84 -1.79
N ALA A 12 14.24 -6.14 -1.81
CA ALA A 12 13.59 -7.14 -0.97
C ALA A 12 13.70 -6.83 0.53
N ASP A 13 14.85 -6.32 0.99
CA ASP A 13 15.06 -5.95 2.39
C ASP A 13 14.22 -4.73 2.77
N LYS A 14 14.09 -3.76 1.85
CA LYS A 14 13.21 -2.60 2.03
C LYS A 14 11.74 -3.00 2.07
N LEU A 15 11.32 -3.96 1.23
CA LEU A 15 9.96 -4.51 1.25
C LEU A 15 9.69 -5.30 2.54
N ALA A 16 10.65 -6.09 3.00
CA ALA A 16 10.57 -6.81 4.27
C ALA A 16 10.43 -5.83 5.43
N TYR A 17 11.28 -4.80 5.49
CA TYR A 17 11.18 -3.72 6.48
C TYR A 17 9.84 -2.99 6.38
N TYR A 18 9.38 -2.61 5.19
CA TYR A 18 8.08 -1.98 4.96
C TYR A 18 6.96 -2.81 5.61
N ARG A 19 6.93 -4.13 5.42
CA ARG A 19 5.90 -5.01 6.01
C ARG A 19 5.94 -5.04 7.53
N THR A 20 7.11 -4.87 8.16
CA THR A 20 7.20 -4.73 9.63
C THR A 20 6.55 -3.45 10.17
N GLN A 21 6.36 -2.43 9.32
CA GLN A 21 5.75 -1.15 9.69
C GLN A 21 4.24 -1.10 9.43
N HIS A 22 3.66 -2.16 8.87
CA HIS A 22 2.27 -2.26 8.41
C HIS A 22 1.62 -3.57 8.85
N THR A 23 1.57 -3.81 10.17
CA THR A 23 1.15 -5.11 10.74
C THR A 23 -0.35 -5.17 11.05
N SER A 24 -0.92 -4.07 11.50
CA SER A 24 -2.30 -3.90 11.90
C SER A 24 -3.25 -3.94 10.69
N LYS A 25 -4.44 -4.50 10.90
CA LYS A 25 -5.49 -4.55 9.88
C LYS A 25 -5.89 -3.15 9.41
N GLY A 26 -5.88 -2.17 10.32
CA GLY A 26 -6.24 -0.78 10.04
C GLY A 26 -5.25 -0.09 9.09
N VAL A 27 -3.95 -0.15 9.37
CA VAL A 27 -2.94 0.42 8.46
C VAL A 27 -2.95 -0.27 7.11
N ARG A 28 -3.04 -1.60 7.08
CA ARG A 28 -3.10 -2.36 5.83
C ARG A 28 -4.32 -1.98 4.98
N ALA A 29 -5.48 -1.78 5.61
CA ALA A 29 -6.69 -1.32 4.92
C ALA A 29 -6.51 0.11 4.39
N ALA A 30 -5.99 1.04 5.20
CA ALA A 30 -5.72 2.41 4.78
C ALA A 30 -4.80 2.46 3.55
N HIS A 31 -3.76 1.63 3.50
CA HIS A 31 -2.84 1.52 2.36
C HIS A 31 -3.48 0.89 1.14
N ARG A 32 -4.26 -0.18 1.34
CA ARG A 32 -4.97 -0.88 0.25
C ARG A 32 -5.89 0.06 -0.54
N PHE A 33 -6.51 1.04 0.10
CA PHE A 33 -7.33 2.05 -0.59
C PHE A 33 -6.57 3.32 -0.94
N GLY A 34 -5.71 3.81 -0.05
CA GLY A 34 -4.96 5.04 -0.25
C GLY A 34 -3.99 4.98 -1.42
N ILE A 35 -3.28 3.86 -1.61
CA ILE A 35 -2.30 3.72 -2.70
C ILE A 35 -2.98 3.74 -4.07
N PRO A 36 -4.03 2.95 -4.36
CA PRO A 36 -4.75 3.07 -5.63
C PRO A 36 -5.29 4.47 -5.90
N ILE A 37 -5.81 5.15 -4.87
CA ILE A 37 -6.30 6.53 -4.99
C ILE A 37 -5.16 7.48 -5.42
N ILE A 38 -3.98 7.37 -4.81
CA ILE A 38 -2.79 8.16 -5.20
C ILE A 38 -2.34 7.80 -6.61
N ALA A 39 -2.25 6.50 -6.91
CA ALA A 39 -1.77 6.01 -8.21
C ALA A 39 -2.64 6.49 -9.36
N VAL A 40 -3.97 6.57 -9.19
CA VAL A 40 -4.90 7.14 -10.16
C VAL A 40 -4.90 8.68 -10.11
N GLY A 41 -4.78 9.26 -8.92
CA GLY A 41 -4.77 10.71 -8.73
C GLY A 41 -3.59 11.39 -9.43
N LEU A 42 -2.41 10.77 -9.41
CA LEU A 42 -1.18 11.32 -9.99
C LEU A 42 -1.28 11.66 -11.49
N PRO A 43 -1.66 10.74 -12.41
CA PRO A 43 -1.88 11.10 -13.81
C PRO A 43 -3.05 12.07 -13.99
N LEU A 44 -4.08 11.99 -13.14
CA LEU A 44 -5.21 12.92 -13.18
C LEU A 44 -4.83 14.34 -12.78
N ILE A 45 -3.74 14.59 -12.07
CA ILE A 45 -3.27 15.96 -11.81
C ILE A 45 -3.02 16.69 -13.14
N PHE A 46 -2.55 15.98 -14.17
CA PHE A 46 -2.27 16.57 -15.47
C PHE A 46 -3.52 16.68 -16.35
N ALA A 47 -4.43 15.71 -16.29
CA ALA A 47 -5.63 15.69 -17.12
C ALA A 47 -6.82 16.48 -16.52
N LYS A 48 -7.01 16.41 -15.20
CA LYS A 48 -8.09 17.04 -14.43
C LYS A 48 -7.56 17.52 -13.06
N PRO A 49 -6.82 18.63 -13.01
CA PRO A 49 -6.03 19.04 -11.84
C PRO A 49 -6.80 19.08 -10.51
N LYS A 50 -8.04 19.57 -10.51
CA LYS A 50 -8.87 19.60 -9.29
C LYS A 50 -9.16 18.19 -8.77
N VAL A 51 -9.57 17.27 -9.66
CA VAL A 51 -9.89 15.89 -9.29
C VAL A 51 -8.62 15.14 -8.87
N GLY A 52 -7.57 15.20 -9.70
CA GLY A 52 -6.31 14.53 -9.43
C GLY A 52 -5.64 15.03 -8.15
N GLY A 53 -5.63 16.35 -7.93
CA GLY A 53 -5.10 16.97 -6.71
C GLY A 53 -5.86 16.53 -5.47
N SER A 54 -7.19 16.54 -5.49
CA SER A 54 -8.02 16.05 -4.39
C SER A 54 -7.78 14.57 -4.08
N MET A 55 -7.68 13.73 -5.12
CA MET A 55 -7.36 12.31 -4.95
C MET A 55 -5.96 12.11 -4.36
N PHE A 56 -4.95 12.79 -4.90
CA PHE A 56 -3.58 12.67 -4.45
C PHE A 56 -3.44 13.07 -2.96
N VAL A 57 -3.96 14.24 -2.58
CA VAL A 57 -3.93 14.71 -1.19
C VAL A 57 -4.77 13.82 -0.28
N GLY A 58 -5.98 13.46 -0.70
CA GLY A 58 -6.88 12.60 0.08
C GLY A 58 -6.31 11.20 0.33
N GLY A 59 -5.71 10.58 -0.69
CA GLY A 59 -5.06 9.28 -0.56
C GLY A 59 -3.87 9.31 0.40
N TRP A 60 -3.06 10.38 0.36
CA TRP A 60 -1.99 10.59 1.35
C TRP A 60 -2.54 10.75 2.77
N ALA A 61 -3.59 11.55 2.93
CA ALA A 61 -4.23 11.78 4.22
C ALA A 61 -4.74 10.46 4.84
N ILE A 62 -5.39 9.60 4.05
CA ILE A 62 -5.86 8.28 4.50
C ILE A 62 -4.71 7.42 5.03
N GLN A 63 -3.59 7.34 4.29
CA GLN A 63 -2.44 6.53 4.70
C GLN A 63 -1.78 7.06 5.98
N ILE A 64 -1.54 8.37 6.05
CA ILE A 64 -0.93 9.01 7.21
C ILE A 64 -1.82 8.84 8.44
N LEU A 65 -3.14 9.01 8.28
CA LEU A 65 -4.10 8.82 9.37
C LEU A 65 -4.11 7.35 9.82
N GLY A 66 -4.07 6.40 8.89
CA GLY A 66 -3.95 4.98 9.21
C GLY A 66 -2.73 4.71 10.10
N HIS A 67 -1.55 5.19 9.71
CA HIS A 67 -0.33 5.05 10.50
C HIS A 67 -0.49 5.62 11.91
N ARG A 68 -1.01 6.85 12.02
CA ARG A 68 -1.19 7.52 13.32
C ARG A 68 -2.19 6.80 14.23
N LEU A 69 -3.29 6.29 13.69
CA LEU A 69 -4.34 5.68 14.49
C LEU A 69 -4.03 4.24 14.90
N PHE A 70 -3.45 3.42 14.02
CA PHE A 70 -3.33 1.98 14.26
C PHE A 70 -1.91 1.47 14.59
N GLU A 71 -0.86 2.13 14.10
CA GLU A 71 0.54 1.73 14.34
C GLU A 71 1.31 2.73 15.21
N LYS A 72 0.82 3.97 15.30
CA LYS A 72 1.48 5.10 15.99
C LYS A 72 2.91 5.37 15.51
N ASN A 73 3.22 5.01 14.26
CA ASN A 73 4.49 5.30 13.58
C ASN A 73 4.29 6.32 12.44
N LEU A 74 5.37 6.67 11.75
CA LEU A 74 5.34 7.47 10.52
C LEU A 74 5.47 6.57 9.28
N PRO A 75 4.92 6.98 8.12
CA PRO A 75 5.11 6.24 6.87
C PRO A 75 6.60 6.06 6.56
N SER A 76 7.02 4.88 6.09
CA SER A 76 8.43 4.59 5.80
C SER A 76 9.04 5.41 4.65
N THR A 77 8.22 6.15 3.91
CA THR A 77 8.61 6.99 2.76
C THR A 77 9.62 8.08 3.09
N HIS A 78 9.72 8.51 4.36
CA HIS A 78 10.76 9.43 4.81
C HIS A 78 12.18 8.80 4.88
N LYS A 79 12.30 7.47 4.77
CA LYS A 79 13.59 6.74 4.76
C LYS A 79 14.14 6.50 3.36
N GLY A 80 13.37 6.81 2.32
CA GLY A 80 13.76 6.58 0.92
C GLY A 80 12.59 6.87 0.00
N TRP A 81 12.57 8.07 -0.58
CA TRP A 81 11.39 8.62 -1.24
C TRP A 81 10.83 7.74 -2.35
N ILE A 82 11.67 7.18 -3.22
CA ILE A 82 11.19 6.40 -4.37
C ILE A 82 10.94 4.94 -3.97
N THR A 83 11.91 4.29 -3.33
CA THR A 83 11.85 2.84 -3.09
C THR A 83 10.71 2.46 -2.17
N TYR A 84 10.38 3.27 -1.15
CA TYR A 84 9.28 2.95 -0.24
C TYR A 84 7.87 3.22 -0.84
N GLN A 85 7.78 4.03 -1.90
CA GLN A 85 6.52 4.16 -2.65
C GLN A 85 6.29 2.90 -3.48
N LEU A 86 7.35 2.39 -4.11
CA LEU A 86 7.30 1.14 -4.86
C LEU A 86 6.97 -0.07 -3.96
N THR A 87 7.52 -0.14 -2.75
CA THR A 87 7.14 -1.21 -1.81
C THR A 87 5.64 -1.17 -1.48
N GLY A 88 5.08 0.03 -1.30
CA GLY A 88 3.64 0.19 -1.08
C GLY A 88 2.82 -0.32 -2.27
N VAL A 89 3.15 0.11 -3.49
CA VAL A 89 2.46 -0.34 -4.71
C VAL A 89 2.52 -1.86 -4.86
N ILE A 90 3.70 -2.46 -4.67
CA ILE A 90 3.89 -3.92 -4.79
C ILE A 90 3.06 -4.66 -3.74
N ASP A 91 3.13 -4.25 -2.48
CA ASP A 91 2.37 -4.88 -1.39
C ASP A 91 0.85 -4.82 -1.64
N VAL A 92 0.35 -3.71 -2.18
CA VAL A 92 -1.07 -3.59 -2.54
C VAL A 92 -1.44 -4.49 -3.73
N CYS A 93 -0.60 -4.56 -4.76
CA CYS A 93 -0.79 -5.48 -5.87
C CYS A 93 -0.84 -6.94 -5.41
N GLU A 94 0.07 -7.36 -4.53
CA GLU A 94 0.08 -8.69 -3.93
C GLU A 94 -1.20 -8.95 -3.13
N GLN A 95 -1.63 -8.01 -2.29
CA GLN A 95 -2.86 -8.14 -1.51
C GLN A 95 -4.10 -8.35 -2.40
N TYR A 96 -4.23 -7.58 -3.49
CA TYR A 96 -5.32 -7.75 -4.46
C TYR A 96 -5.21 -9.09 -5.21
N GLY A 97 -4.01 -9.46 -5.65
CA GLY A 97 -3.74 -10.74 -6.30
C GLY A 97 -4.16 -11.93 -5.43
N GLU A 98 -3.78 -11.92 -4.16
CA GLU A 98 -4.20 -12.95 -3.20
C GLU A 98 -5.72 -12.97 -2.97
N MET A 99 -6.38 -11.80 -2.91
CA MET A 99 -7.84 -11.73 -2.78
C MET A 99 -8.54 -12.37 -3.98
N LEU A 100 -8.06 -12.09 -5.20
CA LEU A 100 -8.57 -12.69 -6.43
C LEU A 100 -8.32 -14.20 -6.47
N ALA A 101 -7.11 -14.64 -6.10
CA ALA A 101 -6.76 -16.06 -6.02
C ALA A 101 -7.67 -16.80 -5.03
N ARG A 102 -7.86 -16.27 -3.81
CA ARG A 102 -8.78 -16.84 -2.80
C ARG A 102 -10.22 -16.96 -3.32
N ARG A 103 -10.70 -15.95 -4.06
CA ARG A 103 -12.03 -15.99 -4.68
C ARG A 103 -12.12 -17.11 -5.74
N SER A 104 -11.09 -17.27 -6.56
CA SER A 104 -11.01 -18.33 -7.56
C SER A 104 -11.04 -19.72 -6.92
N GLN A 105 -10.23 -19.95 -5.89
CA GLN A 105 -10.17 -21.23 -5.17
C GLN A 105 -11.51 -21.60 -4.52
N ARG A 106 -12.20 -20.64 -3.90
CA ARG A 106 -13.55 -20.87 -3.34
C ARG A 106 -14.55 -21.28 -4.41
N LYS A 107 -14.53 -20.63 -5.58
CA LYS A 107 -15.41 -20.97 -6.70
C LYS A 107 -15.11 -22.37 -7.26
N ALA A 108 -13.84 -22.75 -7.34
CA ALA A 108 -13.43 -24.09 -7.75
C ALA A 108 -13.90 -25.16 -6.75
N GLY A 109 -13.72 -24.91 -5.45
CA GLY A 109 -14.22 -25.79 -4.38
C GLY A 109 -15.73 -26.00 -4.48
N LEU A 110 -16.54 -24.94 -4.59
CA LEU A 110 -18.00 -25.04 -4.74
C LEU A 110 -18.45 -25.84 -5.97
N ARG A 111 -17.67 -25.83 -7.06
CA ARG A 111 -17.96 -26.63 -8.25
C ARG A 111 -17.61 -28.10 -8.10
N ALA A 112 -16.69 -28.45 -7.19
CA ALA A 112 -16.28 -29.84 -6.96
C ALA A 112 -17.24 -30.62 -6.06
N ILE A 113 -18.13 -29.93 -5.33
CA ILE A 113 -19.16 -30.50 -4.44
C ILE A 113 -20.58 -30.37 -5.01
N ALA A 114 -20.74 -29.86 -6.23
CA ALA A 114 -22.01 -29.74 -6.96
C ALA A 114 -22.05 -30.79 -8.07
#